data_AF-A0A847XTK0-F1
#
_entry.id   AF-A0A847XTK0-F1
#
_cell.length_a   1.000
_cell.length_b   1.000
_cell.length_c   1.000
_cell.angle_alpha   90.00
_cell.angle_beta   90.00
_cell.angle_gamma   90.00
#
_symmetry.space_group_name_H-M   'P 1'
#
loop_
_entity.id
_entity.type
_entity.pdbx_description
1 polymer ?
#
loop_
_entity_poly.entity_id
_entity_poly.type
_entity_poly.pdbx_seq_one_letter_code
_entity_poly.pdbx_strand_id
1 'polypeptide(L)'
;DFSYDTDIFGPGSLFQFLNRTCTGYGSEVLACWLSDPYELRTVLRERQQTVAEIGLKIIWRQSFLATGINRNLDRNNILGMTKWLAAGQKNKSSAVRRLCLLAFPSLACITLLLTVVGLIHYSIFISIFLANLLIVFVNLKNTQSVHEELTGRYNFLSSLGSLIELIEREQFESTLIEKMKEDIKGSRLSAVKALKELSGIIRAFDSRLNIFVGFIFNGLFLWDLHCLKKLDGWKAAYGKKFPAWLDILGQVDAFISLGNYAYNNPEFVYPLPSDDMTPFKARQLGHPLIDNSKRVCNDFVLPSKGMICIITGANMAGKSTFLRTVAVNMILAMVGAPVCAVEMKFLPTRLFTSMRTTDSLTSNESYFYAELKRLRQLQQMVLTGENILFILDEILKGTNSEDKSLGSRLFLNKIISLGGTGLIATHDTTLGRLEEEYPEVIINKCIEVEIEGEIIHFDYKLRDGIASKKNAVLLMKQMGIIS
;
A
#
# COMPACT_ATOMS: atom_id res chain seq x y z
N ASP A 1 0.78 3.75 -16.29
CA ASP A 1 1.20 3.67 -14.88
C ASP A 1 1.96 4.94 -14.54
N PHE A 2 1.38 5.80 -13.70
CA PHE A 2 2.01 7.06 -13.29
C PHE A 2 3.12 6.85 -12.27
N SER A 3 3.12 5.70 -11.58
CA SER A 3 4.02 5.37 -10.48
C SER A 3 5.49 5.40 -10.91
N TYR A 4 5.75 4.99 -12.16
CA TYR A 4 7.09 5.00 -12.75
C TYR A 4 7.60 6.41 -13.10
N ASP A 5 6.72 7.27 -13.63
CA ASP A 5 7.08 8.63 -14.06
C ASP A 5 7.35 9.58 -12.88
N THR A 6 6.77 9.25 -11.72
CA THR A 6 6.74 10.09 -10.52
C THR A 6 7.61 9.56 -9.38
N ASP A 7 8.49 8.58 -9.67
CA ASP A 7 9.42 7.99 -8.69
C ASP A 7 8.70 7.45 -7.42
N ILE A 8 7.54 6.80 -7.59
CA ILE A 8 6.76 6.25 -6.47
C ILE A 8 7.40 4.97 -5.93
N PHE A 9 7.97 4.14 -6.80
CA PHE A 9 8.66 2.91 -6.45
C PHE A 9 10.08 2.87 -7.01
N GLY A 10 10.94 2.02 -6.43
CA GLY A 10 12.35 1.88 -6.80
C GLY A 10 13.32 2.55 -5.80
N PRO A 11 14.64 2.56 -6.10
CA PRO A 11 15.64 3.21 -5.26
C PRO A 11 15.44 4.72 -5.18
N GLY A 12 15.46 5.29 -3.97
CA GLY A 12 15.26 6.73 -3.74
C GLY A 12 13.82 7.21 -3.96
N SER A 13 12.84 6.30 -3.94
CA SER A 13 11.44 6.59 -4.25
C SER A 13 10.62 7.11 -3.07
N LEU A 14 9.43 7.63 -3.38
CA LEU A 14 8.45 8.05 -2.37
C LEU A 14 8.06 6.91 -1.43
N PHE A 15 7.85 5.69 -1.96
CA PHE A 15 7.52 4.54 -1.13
C PHE A 15 8.63 4.21 -0.13
N GLN A 16 9.90 4.22 -0.54
CA GLN A 16 11.02 4.00 0.39
C GLN A 16 11.11 5.08 1.46
N PHE A 17 10.81 6.32 1.07
CA PHE A 17 10.80 7.46 1.99
C PHE A 17 9.69 7.32 3.05
N LEU A 18 8.48 6.93 2.64
CA LEU A 18 7.29 6.81 3.52
C LEU A 18 7.26 5.52 4.35
N ASN A 19 7.63 4.38 3.75
CA ASN A 19 7.33 3.07 4.32
C ASN A 19 8.14 2.79 5.59
N ARG A 20 7.44 2.72 6.72
CA ARG A 20 7.96 2.31 8.03
C ARG A 20 7.11 1.19 8.64
N THR A 21 6.40 0.46 7.79
CA THR A 21 5.55 -0.66 8.19
C THR A 21 6.37 -1.76 8.83
N CYS A 22 5.80 -2.45 9.81
CA CYS A 22 6.43 -3.60 10.47
C CYS A 22 5.89 -4.94 9.95
N THR A 23 4.82 -4.92 9.14
CA THR A 23 4.22 -6.10 8.53
C THR A 23 4.36 -6.06 7.01
N GLY A 24 4.61 -7.21 6.39
CA GLY A 24 4.68 -7.30 4.94
C GLY A 24 3.37 -6.88 4.26
N TYR A 25 2.24 -7.12 4.92
CA TYR A 25 0.92 -6.76 4.41
C TYR A 25 0.62 -5.26 4.54
N GLY A 26 1.05 -4.59 5.62
CA GLY A 26 1.00 -3.13 5.69
C GLY A 26 1.80 -2.46 4.57
N SER A 27 2.98 -3.00 4.27
CA SER A 27 3.80 -2.57 3.14
C SER A 27 3.06 -2.70 1.79
N GLU A 28 2.32 -3.79 1.58
CA GLU A 28 1.48 -3.98 0.38
C GLU A 28 0.32 -2.99 0.32
N VAL A 29 -0.39 -2.80 1.43
CA VAL A 29 -1.50 -1.85 1.52
C VAL A 29 -1.03 -0.44 1.19
N LEU A 30 0.10 0.00 1.74
CA LEU A 30 0.68 1.30 1.43
C LEU A 30 1.07 1.41 -0.06
N ALA A 31 1.65 0.36 -0.64
CA ALA A 31 1.97 0.34 -2.06
C ALA A 31 0.70 0.44 -2.92
N CYS A 32 -0.38 -0.28 -2.56
CA CYS A 32 -1.67 -0.19 -3.24
C CYS A 32 -2.25 1.22 -3.18
N TRP A 33 -2.22 1.87 -2.01
CA TRP A 33 -2.68 3.26 -1.85
C TRP A 33 -1.92 4.24 -2.74
N LEU A 34 -0.60 4.09 -2.86
CA LEU A 34 0.20 4.95 -3.73
C LEU A 34 0.04 4.64 -5.22
N SER A 35 -0.32 3.41 -5.58
CA SER A 35 -0.50 2.96 -6.97
C SER A 35 -1.85 3.34 -7.56
N ASP A 36 -2.90 3.39 -6.73
CA ASP A 36 -4.23 3.86 -7.15
C ASP A 36 -4.89 4.74 -6.06
N PRO A 37 -4.36 5.94 -5.84
CA PRO A 37 -4.84 6.82 -4.78
C PRO A 37 -6.24 7.41 -5.08
N TYR A 38 -6.71 7.35 -6.33
CA TYR A 38 -8.01 7.89 -6.71
C TYR A 38 -9.19 7.11 -6.10
N GLU A 39 -9.01 5.81 -5.83
CA GLU A 39 -10.03 5.00 -5.15
C GLU A 39 -10.29 5.46 -3.70
N LEU A 40 -9.34 6.19 -3.10
CA LEU A 40 -9.43 6.70 -1.74
C LEU A 40 -10.15 8.06 -1.64
N ARG A 41 -10.54 8.65 -2.78
CA ARG A 41 -11.11 10.01 -2.85
C ARG A 41 -12.38 10.21 -2.00
N THR A 42 -13.13 9.14 -1.76
CA THR A 42 -14.41 9.19 -1.04
C THR A 42 -14.26 9.28 0.48
N VAL A 43 -13.10 8.89 1.00
CA VAL A 43 -12.80 8.83 2.45
C VAL A 43 -11.62 9.74 2.84
N LEU A 44 -11.33 10.76 2.04
CA LEU A 44 -10.13 11.60 2.21
C LEU A 44 -10.09 12.30 3.57
N ARG A 45 -11.23 12.87 4.00
CA ARG A 45 -11.29 13.62 5.25
C ARG A 45 -11.08 12.71 6.45
N GLU A 46 -11.70 11.52 6.47
CA GLU A 46 -11.47 10.55 7.54
C GLU A 46 -10.03 10.03 7.54
N ARG A 47 -9.43 9.83 6.36
CA ARG A 47 -8.02 9.43 6.24
C ARG A 47 -7.08 10.52 6.77
N GLN A 48 -7.29 11.78 6.43
CA GLN A 48 -6.49 12.90 6.94
C GLN A 48 -6.56 12.99 8.47
N GLN A 49 -7.77 12.90 9.04
CA GLN A 49 -7.97 12.87 10.49
C GLN A 49 -7.21 11.68 11.11
N THR A 50 -7.31 10.50 10.50
CA THR A 50 -6.60 9.29 10.95
C THR A 50 -5.08 9.47 10.96
N VAL A 51 -4.52 10.02 9.89
CA VAL A 51 -3.07 10.25 9.76
C VAL A 51 -2.60 11.28 10.79
N ALA A 52 -3.36 12.37 10.97
CA ALA A 52 -3.05 13.41 11.96
C ALA A 52 -3.07 12.85 13.39
N GLU A 53 -4.13 12.12 13.73
CA GLU A 53 -4.27 11.50 15.05
C GLU A 53 -3.13 10.50 15.33
N ILE A 54 -2.89 9.56 14.41
CA ILE A 54 -1.82 8.57 14.54
C ILE A 54 -0.46 9.27 14.65
N GLY A 55 -0.24 10.34 13.89
CA GLY A 55 0.96 11.17 13.97
C GLY A 55 1.24 11.71 15.38
N LEU A 56 0.21 12.03 16.16
CA LEU A 56 0.36 12.52 17.54
C LEU A 56 0.59 11.39 18.57
N LYS A 57 0.18 10.15 18.26
CA LYS A 57 0.30 8.99 19.17
C LYS A 57 1.69 8.33 19.13
N ILE A 58 2.74 9.07 19.46
CA ILE A 58 4.16 8.63 19.35
C ILE A 58 4.42 7.32 20.09
N ILE A 59 4.08 7.25 21.39
CA ILE A 59 4.37 6.10 22.25
C ILE A 59 3.68 4.84 21.73
N TRP A 60 2.43 4.97 21.31
CA TRP A 60 1.65 3.87 20.75
C TRP A 60 2.24 3.38 19.42
N ARG A 61 2.57 4.29 18.48
CA ARG A 61 3.22 3.94 17.21
C ARG A 61 4.53 3.19 17.43
N GLN A 62 5.39 3.69 18.31
CA GLN A 62 6.68 3.05 18.62
C GLN A 62 6.48 1.67 19.27
N SER A 63 5.51 1.54 20.18
CA SER A 63 5.17 0.26 20.81
C SER A 63 4.66 -0.76 19.79
N PHE A 64 3.84 -0.32 18.84
CA PHE A 64 3.34 -1.13 17.73
C PHE A 64 4.49 -1.62 16.86
N LEU A 65 5.35 -0.71 16.38
CA LEU A 65 6.51 -1.04 15.54
C LEU A 65 7.49 -1.96 16.27
N ALA A 66 7.81 -1.70 17.54
CA ALA A 66 8.70 -2.54 18.34
C ALA A 66 8.14 -3.96 18.55
N THR A 67 6.82 -4.08 18.67
CA THR A 67 6.13 -5.38 18.77
C THR A 67 6.21 -6.15 17.45
N GLY A 68 6.13 -5.47 16.30
CA GLY A 68 6.15 -6.07 14.97
C GLY A 68 7.55 -6.41 14.43
N ILE A 69 8.54 -5.52 14.61
CA ILE A 69 9.89 -5.64 14.00
C ILE A 69 10.63 -6.92 14.42
N ASN A 70 10.46 -7.36 15.66
CA ASN A 70 11.15 -8.55 16.18
C ASN A 70 10.52 -9.87 15.71
N ARG A 71 9.52 -9.83 14.82
CA ARG A 71 8.71 -11.00 14.48
C ARG A 71 8.53 -11.07 12.96
N ASN A 72 8.95 -12.17 12.33
CA ASN A 72 8.85 -12.39 10.88
C ASN A 72 7.37 -12.43 10.41
N LEU A 73 6.77 -11.26 10.18
CA LEU A 73 5.44 -11.06 9.60
C LEU A 73 5.54 -10.83 8.09
N ASP A 74 6.27 -11.71 7.42
CA ASP A 74 6.53 -11.60 5.99
C ASP A 74 5.31 -12.03 5.15
N ARG A 75 5.33 -11.62 3.88
CA ARG A 75 4.28 -11.89 2.89
C ARG A 75 4.01 -13.39 2.70
N ASN A 76 5.07 -14.20 2.69
CA ASN A 76 4.98 -15.63 2.38
C ASN A 76 4.23 -16.40 3.48
N ASN A 77 4.45 -16.04 4.75
CA ASN A 77 3.72 -16.64 5.87
C ASN A 77 2.22 -16.30 5.82
N ILE A 78 1.87 -15.08 5.38
CA ILE A 78 0.49 -14.62 5.24
C ILE A 78 -0.23 -15.41 4.14
N LEU A 79 0.36 -15.48 2.95
CA LEU A 79 -0.19 -16.25 1.82
C LEU A 79 -0.34 -17.74 2.15
N GLY A 80 0.65 -18.31 2.85
CA GLY A 80 0.58 -19.69 3.31
C GLY A 80 -0.58 -19.92 4.29
N MET A 81 -0.85 -18.94 5.16
CA MET A 81 -1.90 -19.06 6.16
C MET A 81 -3.30 -18.83 5.61
N THR A 82 -3.51 -17.83 4.75
CA THR A 82 -4.79 -17.62 4.08
C THR A 82 -5.16 -18.83 3.21
N LYS A 83 -4.19 -19.40 2.49
CA LYS A 83 -4.38 -20.66 1.75
C LYS A 83 -4.73 -21.84 2.66
N TRP A 84 -4.09 -21.96 3.82
CA TRP A 84 -4.38 -23.03 4.78
C TRP A 84 -5.74 -22.91 5.48
N LEU A 85 -6.23 -21.67 5.67
CA LEU A 85 -7.58 -21.40 6.15
C LEU A 85 -8.63 -21.65 5.07
N ALA A 86 -8.31 -21.32 3.81
CA ALA A 86 -9.17 -21.52 2.66
C ALA A 86 -9.22 -22.98 2.18
N ALA A 87 -8.15 -23.75 2.39
CA ALA A 87 -8.11 -25.19 2.23
C ALA A 87 -9.10 -25.78 3.24
N GLY A 88 -10.33 -26.02 2.76
CA GLY A 88 -11.46 -26.41 3.58
C GLY A 88 -11.18 -27.64 4.45
N GLN A 89 -12.05 -27.86 5.43
CA GLN A 89 -11.95 -29.00 6.33
C GLN A 89 -11.87 -30.31 5.53
N LYS A 90 -10.69 -30.93 5.48
CA LYS A 90 -10.50 -32.23 4.83
C LYS A 90 -11.33 -33.35 5.49
N ASN A 91 -11.82 -33.12 6.70
CA ASN A 91 -12.59 -34.08 7.47
C ASN A 91 -13.86 -33.43 8.04
N LYS A 92 -15.00 -33.54 7.33
CA LYS A 92 -16.31 -33.30 7.94
C LYS A 92 -16.50 -34.32 9.07
N SER A 93 -16.65 -33.87 10.32
CA SER A 93 -16.81 -34.79 11.45
C SER A 93 -18.13 -35.57 11.30
N SER A 94 -18.05 -36.86 10.97
CA SER A 94 -19.19 -37.76 11.03
C SER A 94 -19.65 -37.92 12.49
N ALA A 95 -20.94 -38.19 12.69
CA ALA A 95 -21.46 -38.49 14.04
C ALA A 95 -20.70 -39.64 14.71
N VAL A 96 -20.25 -40.61 13.90
CA VAL A 96 -19.39 -41.74 14.31
C VAL A 96 -18.07 -41.26 14.91
N ARG A 97 -17.36 -40.32 14.28
CA ARG A 97 -16.09 -39.81 14.83
C ARG A 97 -16.29 -39.05 16.14
N ARG A 98 -17.40 -38.32 16.29
CA ARG A 98 -17.76 -37.66 17.56
C ARG A 98 -18.04 -38.66 18.66
N LEU A 99 -18.75 -39.74 18.34
CA LEU A 99 -19.02 -40.83 19.27
C LEU A 99 -17.73 -41.54 19.68
N CYS A 100 -16.84 -41.85 18.73
CA CYS A 100 -15.54 -42.48 19.02
C CYS A 100 -14.67 -41.62 19.93
N LEU A 101 -14.63 -40.29 19.72
CA LEU A 101 -13.84 -39.38 20.55
C LEU A 101 -14.34 -39.27 22.00
N LEU A 102 -15.59 -39.65 22.28
CA LEU A 102 -16.12 -39.70 23.63
C LEU A 102 -16.03 -41.12 24.23
N ALA A 103 -16.40 -42.13 23.44
CA ALA A 103 -16.53 -43.51 23.90
C ALA A 103 -15.17 -44.15 24.24
N PHE A 104 -14.16 -44.02 23.37
CA PHE A 104 -12.86 -44.66 23.56
C PHE A 104 -12.07 -44.09 24.77
N PRO A 105 -12.02 -42.76 24.99
CA PRO A 105 -11.43 -42.21 26.21
C PRO A 105 -12.18 -42.60 27.48
N SER A 106 -13.52 -42.58 27.45
CA SER A 106 -14.34 -42.98 28.59
C SER A 106 -14.09 -44.44 28.94
N LEU A 107 -14.01 -45.32 27.93
CA LEU A 107 -13.71 -46.74 28.11
C LEU A 107 -12.30 -46.96 28.69
N ALA A 108 -11.29 -46.21 28.23
CA ALA A 108 -9.93 -46.27 28.77
C ALA A 108 -9.88 -45.83 30.24
N CYS A 109 -10.60 -44.77 30.62
CA CYS A 109 -10.65 -44.30 32.00
C CYS A 109 -11.41 -45.26 32.93
N ILE A 110 -12.56 -45.79 32.47
CA ILE A 110 -13.36 -46.76 33.23
C ILE A 110 -12.55 -48.04 33.45
N THR A 111 -11.90 -48.57 32.41
CA THR A 111 -11.09 -49.78 32.55
C THR A 111 -9.85 -49.57 33.40
N LEU A 112 -9.19 -48.42 33.32
CA LEU A 112 -8.13 -48.06 34.27
C LEU A 112 -8.62 -48.09 35.72
N LEU A 113 -9.77 -47.46 36.00
CA LEU A 113 -10.33 -47.40 37.35
C LEU A 113 -10.74 -48.79 37.87
N LEU A 114 -11.39 -49.61 37.03
CA LEU A 114 -11.76 -50.98 37.37
C LEU A 114 -10.52 -51.86 37.61
N THR A 115 -9.43 -51.65 36.88
CA THR A 115 -8.15 -52.35 37.12
C THR A 115 -7.52 -51.92 38.45
N VAL A 116 -7.55 -50.62 38.79
CA VAL A 116 -7.00 -50.10 40.06
C VAL A 116 -7.78 -50.62 41.27
N VAL A 117 -9.11 -50.76 41.16
CA VAL A 117 -9.97 -51.34 42.22
C VAL A 117 -9.85 -52.87 42.28
N GLY A 118 -9.17 -53.51 41.32
CA GLY A 118 -8.95 -54.95 41.28
C GLY A 118 -10.14 -55.76 40.73
N LEU A 119 -11.10 -55.10 40.07
CA LEU A 119 -12.30 -55.75 39.53
C LEU A 119 -12.07 -56.43 38.17
N ILE A 120 -11.08 -55.98 37.40
CA ILE A 120 -10.74 -56.55 36.09
C ILE A 120 -9.23 -56.76 35.93
N HIS A 121 -8.83 -57.77 35.17
CA HIS A 121 -7.43 -58.04 34.86
C HIS A 121 -6.81 -56.93 34.00
N TYR A 122 -5.56 -56.56 34.29
CA TYR A 122 -4.86 -55.43 33.65
C TYR A 122 -4.74 -55.56 32.12
N SER A 123 -4.83 -56.78 31.57
CA SER A 123 -4.79 -57.04 30.12
C SER A 123 -5.90 -56.31 29.37
N ILE A 124 -7.09 -56.18 29.95
CA ILE A 124 -8.24 -55.50 29.31
C ILE A 124 -7.92 -54.01 29.11
N PHE A 125 -7.38 -53.36 30.14
CA PHE A 125 -6.94 -51.97 30.06
C PHE A 125 -5.83 -51.80 29.00
N ILE A 126 -4.81 -52.67 29.01
CA ILE A 126 -3.71 -52.61 28.03
C ILE A 126 -4.25 -52.76 26.60
N SER A 127 -5.20 -53.65 26.34
CA SER A 127 -5.79 -53.82 25.00
C SER A 127 -6.51 -52.55 24.51
N ILE A 128 -7.28 -51.89 25.38
CA ILE A 128 -7.97 -50.63 25.04
C ILE A 128 -6.96 -49.50 24.84
N PHE A 129 -5.95 -49.42 25.68
CA PHE A 129 -4.88 -48.43 25.58
C PHE A 129 -4.11 -48.58 24.25
N LEU A 130 -3.75 -49.82 23.86
CA LEU A 130 -3.11 -50.10 22.58
C LEU A 130 -4.03 -49.83 21.39
N ALA A 131 -5.33 -50.10 21.51
CA ALA A 131 -6.31 -49.76 20.47
C ALA A 131 -6.38 -48.24 20.25
N ASN A 132 -6.37 -47.44 21.32
CA ASN A 132 -6.33 -45.98 21.24
C ASN A 132 -5.05 -45.48 20.56
N LEU A 133 -3.89 -46.05 20.91
CA LEU A 133 -2.63 -45.74 20.24
C LEU A 133 -2.65 -46.11 18.75
N LEU A 134 -3.26 -47.24 18.39
CA LEU A 134 -3.42 -47.66 16.99
C LEU A 134 -4.30 -46.67 16.20
N ILE A 135 -5.39 -46.18 16.80
CA ILE A 135 -6.24 -45.15 16.19
C ILE A 135 -5.43 -43.86 15.91
N VAL A 136 -4.62 -43.42 16.87
CA VAL A 136 -3.75 -42.25 16.70
C VAL A 136 -2.68 -42.53 15.65
N PHE A 137 -2.06 -43.72 15.66
CA PHE A 137 -1.05 -44.14 14.69
C PHE A 137 -1.56 -44.13 13.24
N VAL A 138 -2.76 -44.64 12.99
CA VAL A 138 -3.41 -44.60 11.66
C VAL A 138 -3.61 -43.15 11.19
N ASN A 139 -3.83 -42.21 12.11
CA ASN A 139 -4.00 -40.79 11.81
C ASN A 139 -2.71 -39.98 11.92
N LEU A 140 -1.56 -40.60 12.20
CA LEU A 140 -0.33 -39.90 12.55
C LEU A 140 0.21 -39.07 11.39
N LYS A 141 0.17 -39.58 10.16
CA LYS A 141 0.60 -38.83 8.96
C LYS A 141 -0.21 -37.55 8.74
N ASN A 142 -1.53 -37.62 8.90
CA ASN A 142 -2.40 -36.46 8.78
C ASN A 142 -2.18 -35.46 9.92
N THR A 143 -2.06 -35.96 11.15
CA THR A 143 -1.82 -35.16 12.36
C THR A 143 -0.47 -34.45 12.30
N GLN A 144 0.57 -35.14 11.82
CA GLN A 144 1.91 -34.60 11.66
C GLN A 144 1.98 -33.54 10.56
N SER A 145 1.35 -33.78 9.40
CA SER A 145 1.26 -32.76 8.34
C SER A 145 0.57 -31.48 8.84
N VAL A 146 -0.50 -31.60 9.63
CA VAL A 146 -1.18 -30.42 10.22
C VAL A 146 -0.31 -29.72 11.26
N HIS A 147 0.44 -30.48 12.07
CA HIS A 147 1.37 -29.95 13.07
C HIS A 147 2.51 -29.16 12.43
N GLU A 148 3.19 -29.74 11.44
CA GLU A 148 4.28 -29.09 10.70
C GLU A 148 3.84 -27.78 10.03
N GLU A 149 2.62 -27.75 9.47
CA GLU A 149 2.02 -26.52 8.91
C GLU A 149 1.71 -25.44 9.96
N LEU A 150 1.40 -25.84 11.20
CA LEU A 150 0.99 -24.94 12.29
C LEU A 150 2.16 -24.42 13.12
N THR A 151 3.11 -25.29 13.49
CA THR A 151 4.22 -24.94 14.40
C THR A 151 5.11 -23.87 13.78
N GLY A 152 5.36 -23.92 12.47
CA GLY A 152 6.09 -22.88 11.74
C GLY A 152 5.40 -21.50 11.76
N ARG A 153 4.12 -21.42 12.14
CA ARG A 153 3.28 -20.20 12.08
C ARG A 153 2.85 -19.70 13.46
N TYR A 154 3.21 -20.39 14.54
CA TYR A 154 2.86 -19.99 15.90
C TYR A 154 3.36 -18.57 16.23
N ASN A 155 4.64 -18.31 15.95
CA ASN A 155 5.24 -17.00 16.21
C ASN A 155 4.52 -15.90 15.43
N PHE A 156 4.19 -16.14 14.16
CA PHE A 156 3.39 -15.23 13.35
C PHE A 156 2.05 -14.91 14.02
N LEU A 157 1.29 -15.94 14.42
CA LEU A 157 -0.05 -15.78 15.02
C LEU A 157 -0.02 -15.04 16.36
N SER A 158 0.98 -15.34 17.19
CA SER A 158 1.21 -14.65 18.47
C SER A 158 1.51 -13.16 18.26
N SER A 159 2.31 -12.84 17.24
CA SER A 159 2.61 -11.48 16.79
C SER A 159 1.38 -10.73 16.35
N LEU A 160 0.59 -11.36 15.49
CA LEU A 160 -0.68 -10.83 15.02
C LEU A 160 -1.60 -10.49 16.19
N GLY A 161 -1.76 -11.42 17.14
CA GLY A 161 -2.58 -11.20 18.33
C GLY A 161 -2.09 -10.05 19.20
N SER A 162 -0.77 -9.90 19.33
CA SER A 162 -0.16 -8.80 20.11
C SER A 162 -0.42 -7.44 19.46
N LEU A 163 -0.28 -7.34 18.13
CA LEU A 163 -0.52 -6.09 17.40
C LEU A 163 -2.01 -5.71 17.38
N ILE A 164 -2.90 -6.68 17.15
CA ILE A 164 -4.35 -6.45 17.22
C ILE A 164 -4.76 -6.04 18.63
N GLU A 165 -4.15 -6.61 19.67
CA GLU A 165 -4.39 -6.21 21.07
C GLU A 165 -3.98 -4.75 21.33
N LEU A 166 -2.90 -4.26 20.72
CA LEU A 166 -2.54 -2.83 20.79
C LEU A 166 -3.56 -1.94 20.08
N ILE A 167 -4.14 -2.39 18.96
CA ILE A 167 -5.19 -1.65 18.23
C ILE A 167 -6.51 -1.65 19.02
N GLU A 168 -6.91 -2.80 19.58
CA GLU A 168 -8.17 -2.91 20.34
C GLU A 168 -8.18 -2.05 21.61
N ARG A 169 -7.02 -1.96 22.29
CA ARG A 169 -6.87 -1.23 23.57
C ARG A 169 -6.74 0.28 23.41
N GLU A 170 -6.13 0.74 22.33
CA GLU A 170 -5.95 2.16 22.07
C GLU A 170 -7.29 2.82 21.72
N GLN A 171 -7.52 4.04 22.21
CA GLN A 171 -8.71 4.82 21.88
C GLN A 171 -8.41 5.72 20.68
N PHE A 172 -9.25 5.66 19.65
CA PHE A 172 -9.13 6.52 18.48
C PHE A 172 -10.31 7.48 18.37
N GLU A 173 -10.02 8.74 18.02
CA GLU A 173 -11.03 9.73 17.62
C GLU A 173 -11.45 9.55 16.16
N SER A 174 -10.58 8.98 15.33
CA SER A 174 -10.88 8.64 13.94
C SER A 174 -12.03 7.65 13.83
N THR A 175 -13.07 8.07 13.12
CA THR A 175 -14.23 7.24 12.77
C THR A 175 -13.84 6.04 11.92
N LEU A 176 -12.80 6.17 11.08
CA LEU A 176 -12.34 5.13 10.18
C LEU A 176 -11.71 3.96 10.96
N ILE A 177 -10.85 4.25 11.94
CA ILE A 177 -10.26 3.21 12.78
C ILE A 177 -11.29 2.61 13.74
N GLU A 178 -12.17 3.42 14.34
CA GLU A 178 -13.20 2.87 15.22
C GLU A 178 -14.17 1.94 14.47
N LYS A 179 -14.56 2.28 13.24
CA LYS A 179 -15.34 1.37 12.38
C LYS A 179 -14.59 0.05 12.10
N MET A 180 -13.29 0.12 11.81
CA MET A 180 -12.47 -1.09 11.66
C MET A 180 -12.41 -1.90 12.96
N LYS A 181 -12.36 -1.25 14.12
CA LYS A 181 -12.35 -1.93 15.43
C LYS A 181 -13.67 -2.64 15.73
N GLU A 182 -14.81 -2.13 15.25
CA GLU A 182 -16.10 -2.82 15.38
C GLU A 182 -16.08 -4.18 14.65
N ASP A 183 -15.50 -4.23 13.45
CA ASP A 183 -15.34 -5.46 12.67
C ASP A 183 -14.42 -6.48 13.37
N ILE A 184 -13.42 -6.01 14.13
CA ILE A 184 -12.55 -6.85 14.97
C ILE A 184 -13.30 -7.37 16.21
N LYS A 185 -14.08 -6.51 16.88
CA LYS A 185 -14.75 -6.84 18.15
C LYS A 185 -15.83 -7.90 17.96
N GLY A 186 -16.65 -7.79 16.91
CA GLY A 186 -17.70 -8.75 16.55
C GLY A 186 -18.73 -9.04 17.66
N SER A 187 -19.87 -9.65 17.30
CA SER A 187 -20.99 -9.87 18.23
C SER A 187 -20.82 -11.01 19.26
N ARG A 188 -19.77 -11.84 19.16
CA ARG A 188 -19.61 -13.04 20.01
C ARG A 188 -18.26 -13.21 20.72
N LEU A 189 -17.13 -12.72 20.17
CA LEU A 189 -15.77 -12.77 20.77
C LEU A 189 -14.81 -11.88 19.94
N SER A 190 -13.91 -11.12 20.59
CA SER A 190 -12.92 -10.26 19.88
C SER A 190 -11.80 -11.10 19.23
N ALA A 191 -11.22 -10.59 18.15
CA ALA A 191 -10.16 -11.26 17.39
C ALA A 191 -8.98 -11.67 18.27
N VAL A 192 -8.63 -10.86 19.28
CA VAL A 192 -7.58 -11.20 20.26
C VAL A 192 -7.88 -12.51 20.99
N LYS A 193 -9.14 -12.71 21.43
CA LYS A 193 -9.54 -13.94 22.11
C LYS A 193 -9.46 -15.14 21.16
N ALA A 194 -9.92 -14.99 19.92
CA ALA A 194 -9.82 -16.05 18.91
C ALA A 194 -8.35 -16.41 18.61
N LEU A 195 -7.45 -15.45 18.51
CA LEU A 195 -6.02 -15.71 18.29
C LEU A 195 -5.37 -16.37 19.52
N LYS A 196 -5.75 -15.97 20.74
CA LYS A 196 -5.31 -16.63 21.98
C LYS A 196 -5.80 -18.08 22.06
N GLU A 197 -7.03 -18.37 21.65
CA GLU A 197 -7.55 -19.74 21.53
C GLU A 197 -6.71 -20.57 20.54
N LEU A 198 -6.40 -20.02 19.37
CA LEU A 198 -5.57 -20.72 18.36
C LEU A 198 -4.15 -20.98 18.88
N SER A 199 -3.51 -19.98 19.50
CA SER A 199 -2.21 -20.16 20.17
C SER A 199 -2.26 -21.26 21.23
N GLY A 200 -3.36 -21.35 22.00
CA GLY A 200 -3.57 -22.42 22.98
C GLY A 200 -3.70 -23.80 22.33
N ILE A 201 -4.41 -23.91 21.20
CA ILE A 201 -4.53 -25.15 20.43
C ILE A 201 -3.16 -25.59 19.90
N ILE A 202 -2.35 -24.65 19.39
CA ILE A 202 -1.00 -24.96 18.89
C ILE A 202 -0.10 -25.47 20.02
N ARG A 203 -0.07 -24.80 21.19
CA ARG A 203 0.69 -25.26 22.36
C ARG A 203 0.23 -26.65 22.83
N ALA A 204 -1.08 -26.91 22.82
CA ALA A 204 -1.62 -28.24 23.12
C ALA A 204 -1.16 -29.29 22.10
N PHE A 205 -1.04 -28.92 20.82
CA PHE A 205 -0.48 -29.78 19.79
C PHE A 205 1.02 -30.03 20.01
N ASP A 206 1.82 -28.99 20.29
CA ASP A 206 3.26 -29.08 20.53
C ASP A 206 3.60 -29.94 21.75
N SER A 207 2.70 -29.99 22.75
CA SER A 207 2.89 -30.85 23.93
C SER A 207 3.05 -32.34 23.57
N ARG A 208 2.59 -32.79 22.39
CA ARG A 208 2.79 -34.16 21.88
C ARG A 208 4.26 -34.56 21.75
N LEU A 209 5.17 -33.58 21.61
CA LEU A 209 6.62 -33.81 21.52
C LEU A 209 7.18 -34.35 22.84
N ASN A 210 6.47 -34.13 23.96
CA ASN A 210 6.80 -34.77 25.21
C ASN A 210 6.31 -36.23 25.20
N ILE A 211 7.21 -37.20 25.36
CA ILE A 211 6.91 -38.64 25.40
C ILE A 211 5.73 -38.97 26.33
N PHE A 212 5.63 -38.33 27.49
CA PHE A 212 4.54 -38.59 28.43
C PHE A 212 3.19 -38.16 27.86
N VAL A 213 3.11 -37.00 27.22
CA VAL A 213 1.87 -36.52 26.60
C VAL A 213 1.58 -37.31 25.32
N GLY A 214 2.57 -37.47 24.45
CA GLY A 214 2.43 -38.17 23.17
C GLY A 214 2.02 -39.64 23.32
N PHE A 215 2.46 -40.33 24.38
CA PHE A 215 2.12 -41.74 24.64
C PHE A 215 0.94 -41.89 25.60
N ILE A 216 1.00 -41.31 26.80
CA ILE A 216 -0.02 -41.54 27.84
C ILE A 216 -1.32 -40.82 27.48
N PHE A 217 -1.28 -39.55 27.07
CA PHE A 217 -2.51 -38.81 26.79
C PHE A 217 -3.18 -39.28 25.50
N ASN A 218 -2.42 -39.77 24.51
CA ASN A 218 -3.01 -40.40 23.34
C ASN A 218 -3.62 -41.76 23.67
N GLY A 219 -2.96 -42.60 24.48
CA GLY A 219 -3.50 -43.89 24.88
C GLY A 219 -4.72 -43.80 25.80
N LEU A 220 -4.84 -42.74 26.61
CA LEU A 220 -6.00 -42.52 27.49
C LEU A 220 -7.10 -41.66 26.86
N PHE A 221 -6.74 -40.60 26.15
CA PHE A 221 -7.69 -39.54 25.76
C PHE A 221 -7.77 -39.27 24.27
N LEU A 222 -7.00 -39.94 23.41
CA LEU A 222 -6.90 -39.60 21.98
C LEU A 222 -6.60 -38.10 21.79
N TRP A 223 -5.63 -37.57 22.54
CA TRP A 223 -5.31 -36.15 22.64
C TRP A 223 -5.15 -35.46 21.28
N ASP A 224 -4.41 -36.06 20.36
CA ASP A 224 -4.17 -35.49 19.03
C ASP A 224 -5.48 -35.26 18.25
N LEU A 225 -6.42 -36.20 18.35
CA LEU A 225 -7.71 -36.06 17.68
C LEU A 225 -8.61 -35.00 18.34
N HIS A 226 -8.48 -34.78 19.65
CA HIS A 226 -9.14 -33.68 20.35
C HIS A 226 -8.57 -32.33 19.92
N CYS A 227 -7.25 -32.21 19.79
CA CYS A 227 -6.60 -31.01 19.29
C CYS A 227 -7.02 -30.71 17.84
N LEU A 228 -7.08 -31.72 16.97
CA LEU A 228 -7.62 -31.57 15.60
C LEU A 228 -9.08 -31.11 15.60
N LYS A 229 -9.95 -31.69 16.44
CA LYS A 229 -11.35 -31.28 16.55
C LYS A 229 -11.50 -29.82 17.00
N LYS A 230 -10.70 -29.38 18.00
CA LYS A 230 -10.68 -27.98 18.46
C LYS A 230 -10.22 -27.05 17.36
N LEU A 231 -9.17 -27.42 16.63
CA LEU A 231 -8.66 -26.67 15.48
C LEU A 231 -9.70 -26.54 14.37
N ASP A 232 -10.38 -27.62 14.01
CA ASP A 232 -11.43 -27.62 12.99
C ASP A 232 -12.61 -26.73 13.41
N GLY A 233 -12.99 -26.77 14.68
CA GLY A 233 -14.01 -25.90 15.26
C GLY A 233 -13.60 -24.43 15.18
N TRP A 234 -12.34 -24.12 15.52
CA TRP A 234 -11.79 -22.77 15.40
C TRP A 234 -11.79 -22.29 13.94
N LYS A 235 -11.33 -23.11 12.99
CA LYS A 235 -11.36 -22.79 11.55
C LYS A 235 -12.78 -22.52 11.05
N ALA A 236 -13.76 -23.31 11.49
CA ALA A 236 -15.17 -23.11 11.13
C ALA A 236 -15.71 -21.77 11.63
N ALA A 237 -15.37 -21.41 12.87
CA ALA A 237 -15.88 -20.21 13.52
C ALA A 237 -15.20 -18.92 13.00
N TYR A 238 -13.89 -18.95 12.76
CA TYR A 238 -13.07 -17.75 12.55
C TYR A 238 -12.31 -17.71 11.23
N GLY A 239 -12.16 -18.83 10.51
CA GLY A 239 -11.35 -18.90 9.30
C GLY A 239 -11.77 -17.92 8.21
N LYS A 240 -13.08 -17.62 8.10
CA LYS A 240 -13.61 -16.62 7.15
C LYS A 240 -13.37 -15.16 7.59
N LYS A 241 -13.19 -14.92 8.89
CA LYS A 241 -12.96 -13.57 9.46
C LYS A 241 -11.48 -13.20 9.46
N PHE A 242 -10.60 -14.19 9.48
CA PHE A 242 -9.16 -14.00 9.58
C PHE A 242 -8.57 -13.07 8.49
N PRO A 243 -8.96 -13.15 7.20
CA PRO A 243 -8.48 -12.20 6.19
C PRO A 243 -8.84 -10.74 6.50
N ALA A 244 -10.02 -10.49 7.08
CA ALA A 244 -10.43 -9.15 7.48
C ALA A 244 -9.58 -8.62 8.65
N TRP A 245 -9.17 -9.49 9.58
CA TRP A 245 -8.24 -9.08 10.66
C TRP A 245 -6.86 -8.71 10.14
N LEU A 246 -6.37 -9.45 9.14
CA LEU A 246 -5.13 -9.10 8.44
C LEU A 246 -5.26 -7.78 7.68
N ASP A 247 -6.40 -7.60 7.00
CA ASP A 247 -6.71 -6.38 6.26
C ASP A 247 -6.60 -5.14 7.15
N ILE A 248 -7.31 -5.17 8.28
CA ILE A 248 -7.33 -4.07 9.24
C ILE A 248 -5.94 -3.83 9.83
N LEU A 249 -5.21 -4.89 10.20
CA LEU A 249 -3.85 -4.75 10.69
C LEU A 249 -2.94 -4.06 9.65
N GLY A 250 -3.03 -4.47 8.40
CA GLY A 250 -2.26 -3.87 7.30
C GLY A 250 -2.60 -2.41 7.09
N GLN A 251 -3.89 -2.07 7.10
CA GLN A 251 -4.33 -0.69 6.96
C GLN A 251 -3.80 0.18 8.11
N VAL A 252 -3.90 -0.28 9.36
CA VAL A 252 -3.36 0.46 10.51
C VAL A 252 -1.85 0.61 10.43
N ASP A 253 -1.11 -0.44 10.07
CA ASP A 253 0.35 -0.38 9.90
C ASP A 253 0.76 0.59 8.77
N ALA A 254 0.01 0.61 7.66
CA ALA A 254 0.20 1.59 6.59
C ALA A 254 -0.09 3.03 7.06
N PHE A 255 -1.15 3.24 7.86
CA PHE A 255 -1.41 4.55 8.47
C PHE A 255 -0.32 4.98 9.44
N ILE A 256 0.32 4.06 10.17
CA ILE A 256 1.48 4.37 11.02
C ILE A 256 2.62 4.96 10.18
N SER A 257 2.86 4.44 8.97
CA SER A 257 3.86 5.02 8.05
C SER A 257 3.51 6.45 7.64
N LEU A 258 2.26 6.70 7.27
CA LEU A 258 1.79 8.06 6.95
C LEU A 258 1.82 9.00 8.16
N GLY A 259 1.49 8.50 9.35
CA GLY A 259 1.57 9.26 10.60
C GLY A 259 3.00 9.54 11.04
N ASN A 260 3.94 8.62 10.79
CA ASN A 260 5.37 8.87 10.94
C ASN A 260 5.82 10.01 10.01
N TYR A 261 5.38 9.99 8.75
CA TYR A 261 5.67 11.05 7.80
C TYR A 261 5.11 12.39 8.24
N ALA A 262 3.85 12.44 8.71
CA ALA A 262 3.25 13.65 9.24
C ALA A 262 4.00 14.20 10.47
N TYR A 263 4.35 13.33 11.42
CA TYR A 263 5.11 13.72 12.61
C TYR A 263 6.49 14.29 12.27
N ASN A 264 7.17 13.71 11.28
CA ASN A 264 8.51 14.13 10.88
C ASN A 264 8.56 15.41 10.06
N ASN A 265 7.42 15.90 9.55
CA ASN A 265 7.34 17.10 8.71
C ASN A 265 6.23 18.02 9.26
N PRO A 266 6.42 18.63 10.44
CA PRO A 266 5.40 19.46 11.09
C PRO A 266 5.04 20.71 10.30
N GLU A 267 5.88 21.13 9.35
CA GLU A 267 5.63 22.27 8.45
C GLU A 267 4.74 21.92 7.24
N PHE A 268 4.45 20.64 7.02
CA PHE A 268 3.58 20.19 5.92
C PHE A 268 2.11 20.31 6.29
N VAL A 269 1.29 20.73 5.33
CA VAL A 269 -0.13 21.02 5.55
C VAL A 269 -1.01 19.85 5.09
N TYR A 270 -2.13 19.60 5.77
CA TYR A 270 -3.17 18.73 5.21
C TYR A 270 -3.93 19.47 4.12
N PRO A 271 -3.94 18.98 2.87
CA PRO A 271 -4.53 19.69 1.75
C PRO A 271 -6.06 19.66 1.80
N LEU A 272 -6.70 20.71 1.31
CA LEU A 272 -8.16 20.82 1.26
C LEU A 272 -8.69 20.23 -0.06
N PRO A 273 -9.58 19.23 -0.03
CA PRO A 273 -10.33 18.83 -1.21
C PRO A 273 -11.14 20.01 -1.76
N SER A 274 -11.14 20.15 -3.08
CA SER A 274 -11.74 21.28 -3.78
C SER A 274 -13.25 21.10 -3.95
N ASP A 275 -14.04 22.00 -3.37
CA ASP A 275 -15.50 22.05 -3.51
C ASP A 275 -15.97 22.90 -4.71
N ASP A 276 -15.08 23.70 -5.31
CA ASP A 276 -15.36 24.68 -6.38
C ASP A 276 -14.78 24.28 -7.74
N MET A 277 -14.50 22.99 -7.93
CA MET A 277 -13.93 22.43 -9.17
C MET A 277 -12.54 22.95 -9.55
N THR A 278 -11.86 23.75 -8.72
CA THR A 278 -10.46 24.15 -8.94
C THR A 278 -9.58 22.90 -8.93
N PRO A 279 -8.92 22.54 -10.06
CA PRO A 279 -8.12 21.33 -10.14
C PRO A 279 -6.95 21.31 -9.16
N PHE A 280 -6.22 22.43 -9.05
CA PHE A 280 -5.03 22.51 -8.21
C PHE A 280 -4.70 23.96 -7.84
N LYS A 281 -4.42 24.21 -6.57
CA LYS A 281 -3.91 25.49 -6.06
C LYS A 281 -2.99 25.21 -4.89
N ALA A 282 -1.77 25.71 -4.92
CA ALA A 282 -0.83 25.56 -3.82
C ALA A 282 0.06 26.79 -3.65
N ARG A 283 0.47 27.04 -2.40
CA ARG A 283 1.42 28.08 -2.00
C ARG A 283 2.65 27.44 -1.38
N GLN A 284 3.83 27.88 -1.82
CA GLN A 284 5.14 27.33 -1.44
C GLN A 284 5.19 25.81 -1.61
N LEU A 285 4.68 25.31 -2.74
CA LEU A 285 4.73 23.89 -3.10
C LEU A 285 6.17 23.45 -3.38
N GLY A 286 6.62 22.41 -2.70
CA GLY A 286 7.95 21.81 -2.86
C GLY A 286 7.88 20.31 -3.03
N HIS A 287 8.99 19.70 -3.48
CA HIS A 287 9.09 18.25 -3.60
C HIS A 287 9.53 17.63 -2.27
N PRO A 288 8.79 16.67 -1.68
CA PRO A 288 9.10 16.13 -0.35
C PRO A 288 10.41 15.33 -0.30
N LEU A 289 10.86 14.77 -1.43
CA LEU A 289 12.14 14.05 -1.51
C LEU A 289 13.37 14.94 -1.71
N ILE A 290 13.19 16.25 -1.95
CA ILE A 290 14.31 17.19 -2.04
C ILE A 290 14.57 17.73 -0.64
N ASP A 291 15.84 17.65 -0.21
CA ASP A 291 16.29 18.17 1.07
C ASP A 291 15.87 19.63 1.28
N ASN A 292 15.38 19.95 2.48
CA ASN A 292 14.84 21.28 2.78
C ASN A 292 15.84 22.42 2.51
N SER A 293 17.15 22.19 2.70
CA SER A 293 18.19 23.21 2.45
C SER A 293 18.39 23.54 0.97
N LYS A 294 17.98 22.64 0.07
CA LYS A 294 18.11 22.78 -1.40
C LYS A 294 16.77 22.95 -2.11
N ARG A 295 15.66 22.76 -1.39
CA ARG A 295 14.32 22.72 -1.95
C ARG A 295 13.86 24.14 -2.30
N VAL A 296 13.58 24.35 -3.59
CA VAL A 296 12.93 25.57 -4.06
C VAL A 296 11.42 25.34 -4.12
N CYS A 297 10.68 26.12 -3.34
CA CYS A 297 9.23 26.10 -3.33
C CYS A 297 8.64 27.13 -4.31
N ASN A 298 7.49 26.78 -4.91
CA ASN A 298 6.81 27.57 -5.93
C ASN A 298 5.31 27.69 -5.64
N ASP A 299 4.73 28.84 -5.98
CA ASP A 299 3.28 29.02 -5.97
C ASP A 299 2.71 28.55 -7.31
N PHE A 300 1.59 27.85 -7.31
CA PHE A 300 0.99 27.34 -8.53
C PHE A 300 -0.53 27.23 -8.44
N VAL A 301 -1.21 27.64 -9.52
CA VAL A 301 -2.66 27.58 -9.63
C VAL A 301 -3.01 27.09 -11.02
N LEU A 302 -3.83 26.05 -11.08
CA LEU A 302 -4.62 25.67 -12.24
C LEU A 302 -6.07 26.05 -11.92
N PRO A 303 -6.57 27.21 -12.41
CA PRO A 303 -7.75 27.85 -11.84
C PRO A 303 -9.05 27.05 -12.00
N SER A 304 -9.26 26.44 -13.17
CA SER A 304 -10.51 25.78 -13.50
C SER A 304 -10.29 24.51 -14.34
N LYS A 305 -11.29 23.63 -14.32
CA LYS A 305 -11.30 22.42 -15.14
C LYS A 305 -11.44 22.80 -16.62
N GLY A 306 -10.73 22.08 -17.48
CA GLY A 306 -10.61 22.35 -18.90
C GLY A 306 -9.37 23.18 -19.26
N MET A 307 -8.65 23.72 -18.28
CA MET A 307 -7.45 24.50 -18.53
C MET A 307 -6.19 23.63 -18.65
N ILE A 308 -5.24 24.08 -19.47
CA ILE A 308 -3.94 23.46 -19.67
C ILE A 308 -2.84 24.47 -19.36
N CYS A 309 -1.93 24.11 -18.46
CA CYS A 309 -0.73 24.89 -18.21
C CYS A 309 0.43 24.42 -19.08
N ILE A 310 0.99 25.33 -19.87
CA ILE A 310 2.22 25.09 -20.64
C ILE A 310 3.40 25.70 -19.88
N ILE A 311 4.35 24.86 -19.50
CA ILE A 311 5.56 25.22 -18.77
C ILE A 311 6.73 25.19 -19.74
N THR A 312 7.24 26.37 -20.06
CA THR A 312 8.39 26.55 -20.96
C THR A 312 9.69 26.80 -20.21
N GLY A 313 10.82 26.52 -20.84
CA GLY A 313 12.13 26.76 -20.26
C GLY A 313 13.22 25.89 -20.86
N ALA A 314 14.46 26.21 -20.56
CA ALA A 314 15.61 25.44 -20.99
C ALA A 314 15.61 23.99 -20.47
N ASN A 315 16.39 23.12 -21.10
CA ASN A 315 16.74 21.83 -20.51
C ASN A 315 17.48 22.07 -19.18
N MET A 316 17.29 21.15 -18.23
CA MET A 316 17.86 21.23 -16.88
C MET A 316 17.33 22.38 -15.99
N ALA A 317 16.41 23.22 -16.49
CA ALA A 317 15.78 24.30 -15.71
C ALA A 317 14.82 23.82 -14.60
N GLY A 318 14.61 22.50 -14.44
CA GLY A 318 13.77 21.96 -13.37
C GLY A 318 12.28 21.76 -13.71
N LYS A 319 11.89 21.90 -14.98
CA LYS A 319 10.48 21.68 -15.43
C LYS A 319 9.94 20.31 -15.01
N SER A 320 10.66 19.24 -15.33
CA SER A 320 10.27 17.86 -14.97
C SER A 320 10.18 17.66 -13.45
N THR A 321 11.07 18.30 -12.69
CA THR A 321 11.03 18.29 -11.21
C THR A 321 9.78 18.96 -10.68
N PHE A 322 9.38 20.10 -11.27
CA PHE A 322 8.14 20.77 -10.91
C PHE A 322 6.91 19.93 -11.25
N LEU A 323 6.87 19.29 -12.44
CA LEU A 323 5.80 18.37 -12.81
C LEU A 323 5.67 17.20 -11.81
N ARG A 324 6.78 16.59 -11.42
CA ARG A 324 6.79 15.55 -10.37
C ARG A 324 6.36 16.09 -9.01
N THR A 325 6.72 17.33 -8.70
CA THR A 325 6.30 18.02 -7.46
C THR A 325 4.78 18.11 -7.37
N VAL A 326 4.10 18.53 -8.44
CA VAL A 326 2.64 18.56 -8.50
C VAL A 326 2.07 17.15 -8.34
N ALA A 327 2.57 16.18 -9.10
CA ALA A 327 2.07 14.80 -9.08
C ALA A 327 2.21 14.12 -7.72
N VAL A 328 3.41 14.19 -7.11
CA VAL A 328 3.71 13.57 -5.81
C VAL A 328 2.86 14.18 -4.70
N ASN A 329 2.70 15.52 -4.68
CA ASN A 329 1.84 16.14 -3.67
C ASN A 329 0.36 15.80 -3.89
N MET A 330 -0.11 15.61 -5.13
CA MET A 330 -1.47 15.10 -5.36
C MET A 330 -1.65 13.66 -4.88
N ILE A 331 -0.66 12.79 -5.06
CA ILE A 331 -0.69 11.41 -4.56
C ILE A 331 -0.74 11.41 -3.03
N LEU A 332 0.15 12.17 -2.38
CA LEU A 332 0.15 12.34 -0.91
C LEU A 332 -1.19 12.86 -0.40
N ALA A 333 -1.74 13.88 -1.07
CA ALA A 333 -3.05 14.43 -0.75
C ALA A 333 -4.16 13.36 -0.83
N MET A 334 -4.19 12.58 -1.90
CA MET A 334 -5.20 11.54 -2.12
C MET A 334 -5.05 10.31 -1.20
N VAL A 335 -3.85 10.02 -0.67
CA VAL A 335 -3.70 8.98 0.36
C VAL A 335 -4.00 9.49 1.78
N GLY A 336 -4.27 10.79 1.93
CA GLY A 336 -4.61 11.44 3.20
C GLY A 336 -3.40 11.91 4.02
N ALA A 337 -2.20 11.96 3.42
CA ALA A 337 -1.00 12.48 4.06
C ALA A 337 -0.94 14.01 3.98
N PRO A 338 -0.19 14.68 4.87
CA PRO A 338 0.14 16.09 4.68
C PRO A 338 1.05 16.25 3.45
N VAL A 339 1.04 17.42 2.84
CA VAL A 339 1.77 17.74 1.61
C VAL A 339 2.85 18.78 1.87
N CYS A 340 3.90 18.75 1.05
CA CYS A 340 5.00 19.71 1.12
C CYS A 340 4.58 21.05 0.50
N ALA A 341 3.74 21.78 1.22
CA ALA A 341 3.26 23.11 0.88
C ALA A 341 2.84 23.84 2.16
N VAL A 342 2.74 25.17 2.09
CA VAL A 342 2.12 25.94 3.18
C VAL A 342 0.60 25.91 3.07
N GLU A 343 0.07 25.93 1.85
CA GLU A 343 -1.35 25.76 1.57
C GLU A 343 -1.51 24.93 0.29
N MET A 344 -2.49 24.03 0.27
CA MET A 344 -2.85 23.31 -0.94
C MET A 344 -4.34 23.00 -0.96
N LYS A 345 -4.98 23.28 -2.09
CA LYS A 345 -6.34 22.89 -2.45
C LYS A 345 -6.29 22.11 -3.76
N PHE A 346 -7.01 21.01 -3.86
CA PHE A 346 -6.95 20.16 -5.05
C PHE A 346 -8.27 19.45 -5.32
N LEU A 347 -8.60 19.23 -6.58
CA LEU A 347 -9.70 18.35 -6.96
C LEU A 347 -9.17 16.91 -6.98
N PRO A 348 -9.79 15.95 -6.27
CA PRO A 348 -9.43 14.55 -6.41
C PRO A 348 -9.69 14.04 -7.83
N THR A 349 -8.62 13.72 -8.57
CA THR A 349 -8.65 13.29 -9.98
C THR A 349 -7.71 12.11 -10.22
N ARG A 350 -8.00 11.28 -11.23
CA ARG A 350 -7.03 10.29 -11.71
C ARG A 350 -5.83 11.03 -12.31
N LEU A 351 -4.62 10.57 -12.02
CA LEU A 351 -3.41 11.12 -12.62
C LEU A 351 -3.05 10.34 -13.89
N PHE A 352 -2.85 11.07 -14.99
CA PHE A 352 -2.26 10.53 -16.19
C PHE A 352 -0.88 11.17 -16.40
N THR A 353 0.16 10.37 -16.55
CA THR A 353 1.51 10.90 -16.79
C THR A 353 2.13 10.30 -18.05
N SER A 354 2.96 11.10 -18.69
CA SER A 354 3.93 10.65 -19.69
C SER A 354 5.16 11.52 -19.56
N MET A 355 6.09 11.12 -18.68
CA MET A 355 7.31 11.88 -18.43
C MET A 355 8.57 11.11 -18.83
N ARG A 356 8.58 9.81 -18.53
CA ARG A 356 9.61 8.88 -18.95
C ARG A 356 9.06 7.97 -20.04
N THR A 357 9.93 7.70 -20.99
CA THR A 357 9.72 6.73 -22.05
C THR A 357 10.71 5.60 -21.80
N THR A 358 10.19 4.42 -21.52
CA THR A 358 11.00 3.23 -21.27
C THR A 358 11.23 2.46 -22.55
N ASP A 359 12.46 2.03 -22.79
CA ASP A 359 12.74 0.96 -23.73
C ASP A 359 11.98 -0.31 -23.33
N SER A 360 11.33 -0.92 -24.31
CA SER A 360 10.89 -2.30 -24.21
C SER A 360 11.54 -3.05 -25.37
N LEU A 361 12.75 -3.55 -25.11
CA LEU A 361 13.43 -4.52 -26.01
C LEU A 361 12.55 -5.74 -26.29
N THR A 362 11.58 -6.01 -25.41
CA THR A 362 10.63 -7.12 -25.48
C THR A 362 9.43 -6.89 -26.41
N SER A 363 9.09 -5.65 -26.80
CA SER A 363 7.86 -5.39 -27.56
C SER A 363 8.05 -5.15 -29.06
N ASN A 364 9.28 -5.08 -29.58
CA ASN A 364 9.56 -4.77 -31.01
C ASN A 364 8.85 -3.50 -31.54
N GLU A 365 8.29 -2.65 -30.65
CA GLU A 365 7.58 -1.41 -30.99
C GLU A 365 8.57 -0.24 -30.94
N SER A 366 8.52 0.65 -31.93
CA SER A 366 9.35 1.86 -31.91
C SER A 366 8.93 2.80 -30.77
N TYR A 367 9.91 3.49 -30.18
CA TYR A 367 9.72 4.52 -29.14
C TYR A 367 8.54 5.45 -29.42
N PHE A 368 8.48 5.94 -30.65
CA PHE A 368 7.48 6.87 -31.13
C PHE A 368 6.07 6.26 -31.11
N TYR A 369 5.94 4.98 -31.48
CA TYR A 369 4.64 4.31 -31.48
C TYR A 369 4.09 4.09 -30.07
N ALA A 370 4.94 3.71 -29.12
CA ALA A 370 4.55 3.59 -27.71
C ALA A 370 4.06 4.93 -27.13
N GLU A 371 4.73 6.02 -27.48
CA GLU A 371 4.32 7.38 -27.10
C GLU A 371 2.95 7.75 -27.72
N LEU A 372 2.75 7.51 -29.02
CA LEU A 372 1.46 7.73 -29.68
C LEU A 372 0.31 6.93 -29.03
N LYS A 373 0.58 5.68 -28.63
CA LYS A 373 -0.40 4.84 -27.93
C LYS A 373 -0.79 5.43 -26.58
N ARG A 374 0.15 6.01 -25.83
CA ARG A 374 -0.14 6.73 -24.57
C ARG A 374 -0.94 8.01 -24.82
N LEU A 375 -0.60 8.80 -25.84
CA LEU A 375 -1.36 10.01 -26.19
C LEU A 375 -2.80 9.67 -26.61
N ARG A 376 -2.98 8.59 -27.39
CA ARG A 376 -4.31 8.06 -27.74
C ARG A 376 -5.08 7.60 -26.50
N GLN A 377 -4.43 6.95 -25.54
CA GLN A 377 -5.06 6.55 -24.28
C GLN A 377 -5.56 7.79 -23.52
N LEU A 378 -4.72 8.82 -23.36
CA LEU A 378 -5.13 10.07 -22.73
C LEU A 378 -6.34 10.69 -23.43
N GLN A 379 -6.27 10.82 -24.76
CA GLN A 379 -7.38 11.35 -25.55
C GLN A 379 -8.68 10.57 -25.29
N GLN A 380 -8.62 9.24 -25.28
CA GLN A 380 -9.78 8.40 -25.04
C GLN A 380 -10.37 8.61 -23.64
N MET A 381 -9.53 8.70 -22.61
CA MET A 381 -10.01 8.91 -21.25
C MET A 381 -10.63 10.30 -21.03
N VAL A 382 -10.08 11.33 -21.70
CA VAL A 382 -10.71 12.67 -21.71
C VAL A 382 -12.05 12.62 -22.45
N LEU A 383 -12.10 11.95 -23.61
CA LEU A 383 -13.32 11.81 -24.41
C LEU A 383 -14.45 11.08 -23.66
N THR A 384 -14.13 10.07 -22.86
CA THR A 384 -15.12 9.33 -22.03
C THR A 384 -15.57 10.10 -20.79
N GLY A 385 -15.02 11.30 -20.55
CA GLY A 385 -15.41 12.17 -19.44
C GLY A 385 -14.80 11.77 -18.09
N GLU A 386 -13.73 10.97 -18.09
CA GLU A 386 -13.03 10.63 -16.84
C GLU A 386 -12.43 11.88 -16.20
N ASN A 387 -12.50 11.97 -14.86
CA ASN A 387 -11.95 13.10 -14.13
C ASN A 387 -10.44 12.95 -13.98
N ILE A 388 -9.69 13.45 -14.97
CA ILE A 388 -8.25 13.28 -15.09
C ILE A 388 -7.52 14.62 -15.03
N LEU A 389 -6.38 14.62 -14.33
CA LEU A 389 -5.33 15.61 -14.51
C LEU A 389 -4.16 14.93 -15.23
N PHE A 390 -3.84 15.41 -16.44
CA PHE A 390 -2.69 14.90 -17.18
C PHE A 390 -1.42 15.74 -16.91
N ILE A 391 -0.27 15.08 -16.90
CA ILE A 391 1.04 15.69 -16.73
C ILE A 391 1.97 15.10 -17.78
N LEU A 392 2.33 15.90 -18.79
CA LEU A 392 3.16 15.48 -19.91
C LEU A 392 4.49 16.23 -19.85
N ASP A 393 5.60 15.52 -20.02
CA ASP A 393 6.92 16.14 -20.12
C ASP A 393 7.48 15.85 -21.50
N GLU A 394 7.44 16.88 -22.36
CA GLU A 394 7.97 16.88 -23.72
C GLU A 394 7.28 15.83 -24.61
N ILE A 395 6.31 16.27 -25.41
CA ILE A 395 5.49 15.41 -26.27
C ILE A 395 6.21 15.13 -27.60
N LEU A 396 6.13 13.90 -28.11
CA LEU A 396 6.70 13.43 -29.37
C LEU A 396 8.24 13.57 -29.44
N LYS A 397 8.96 13.09 -28.43
CA LYS A 397 10.44 13.19 -28.34
C LYS A 397 11.18 12.45 -29.47
N GLY A 398 10.54 11.46 -30.10
CA GLY A 398 11.18 10.54 -31.05
C GLY A 398 11.13 10.93 -32.54
N THR A 399 10.78 12.18 -32.87
CA THR A 399 10.69 12.65 -34.27
C THR A 399 11.49 13.94 -34.50
N ASN A 400 11.56 14.42 -35.75
CA ASN A 400 12.24 15.67 -36.09
C ASN A 400 11.52 16.89 -35.44
N SER A 401 12.24 18.01 -35.30
CA SER A 401 11.75 19.18 -34.55
C SER A 401 10.49 19.81 -35.15
N GLU A 402 10.33 19.79 -36.48
CA GLU A 402 9.17 20.37 -37.17
C GLU A 402 7.91 19.50 -36.95
N ASP A 403 8.01 18.19 -37.18
CA ASP A 403 6.94 17.23 -36.94
C ASP A 403 6.55 17.20 -35.45
N LYS A 404 7.52 17.33 -34.55
CA LYS A 404 7.28 17.39 -33.11
C LYS A 404 6.43 18.60 -32.74
N SER A 405 6.81 19.78 -33.24
CA SER A 405 6.11 21.04 -32.95
C SER A 405 4.67 21.01 -33.49
N LEU A 406 4.52 20.65 -34.77
CA LEU A 406 3.21 20.54 -35.42
C LEU A 406 2.34 19.47 -34.76
N GLY A 407 2.88 18.27 -34.53
CA GLY A 407 2.16 17.17 -33.91
C GLY A 407 1.72 17.48 -32.48
N SER A 408 2.58 18.11 -31.68
CA SER A 408 2.25 18.54 -30.30
C SER A 408 1.14 19.58 -30.30
N ARG A 409 1.20 20.56 -31.21
CA ARG A 409 0.16 21.59 -31.37
C ARG A 409 -1.19 20.99 -31.79
N LEU A 410 -1.19 20.09 -32.78
CA LEU A 410 -2.42 19.42 -33.24
C LEU A 410 -3.04 18.55 -32.15
N PHE A 411 -2.21 17.82 -31.40
CA PHE A 411 -2.66 17.06 -30.26
C PHE A 411 -3.27 17.95 -29.18
N LEU A 412 -2.62 19.06 -28.85
CA LEU A 412 -3.11 20.03 -27.87
C LEU A 412 -4.46 20.63 -28.27
N ASN A 413 -4.60 21.10 -29.51
CA ASN A 413 -5.88 21.60 -30.03
C ASN A 413 -6.99 20.56 -29.87
N LYS A 414 -6.67 19.28 -30.12
CA LYS A 414 -7.65 18.20 -29.92
C LYS A 414 -8.00 18.01 -28.46
N ILE A 415 -7.05 18.03 -27.53
CA ILE A 415 -7.31 17.90 -26.09
C ILE A 415 -8.10 19.09 -25.54
N ILE A 416 -7.78 20.31 -25.99
CA ILE A 416 -8.53 21.54 -25.70
C ILE A 416 -10.00 21.38 -26.12
N SER A 417 -10.25 20.92 -27.36
CA SER A 417 -11.61 20.70 -27.87
C SER A 417 -12.42 19.68 -27.06
N LEU A 418 -11.75 18.80 -26.31
CA LEU A 418 -12.37 17.78 -25.47
C LEU A 418 -12.48 18.22 -23.99
N GLY A 419 -12.02 19.42 -23.64
CA GLY A 419 -12.03 19.92 -22.26
C GLY A 419 -11.01 19.25 -21.33
N GLY A 420 -9.86 18.81 -21.88
CA GLY A 420 -8.79 18.20 -21.08
C GLY A 420 -8.20 19.18 -20.07
N THR A 421 -7.80 18.66 -18.90
CA THR A 421 -7.18 19.46 -17.82
C THR A 421 -5.79 18.93 -17.52
N GLY A 422 -4.76 19.76 -17.53
CA GLY A 422 -3.41 19.25 -17.28
C GLY A 422 -2.26 20.24 -17.38
N LEU A 423 -1.06 19.69 -17.26
CA LEU A 423 0.22 20.39 -17.31
C LEU A 423 1.11 19.78 -18.38
N ILE A 424 1.84 20.61 -19.11
CA ILE A 424 2.78 20.20 -20.14
C ILE A 424 4.08 20.95 -19.96
N ALA A 425 5.19 20.25 -19.82
CA ALA A 425 6.52 20.86 -19.93
C ALA A 425 7.05 20.72 -21.35
N THR A 426 7.65 21.79 -21.89
CA THR A 426 8.26 21.81 -23.22
C THR A 426 9.41 22.81 -23.30
N HIS A 427 10.38 22.58 -24.18
CA HIS A 427 11.35 23.58 -24.61
C HIS A 427 10.91 24.30 -25.89
N ASP A 428 9.85 23.83 -26.54
CA ASP A 428 9.27 24.49 -27.70
C ASP A 428 8.39 25.67 -27.25
N THR A 429 8.96 26.87 -27.28
CA THR A 429 8.27 28.12 -26.94
C THR A 429 7.13 28.46 -27.89
N THR A 430 7.07 27.85 -29.09
CA THR A 430 5.99 28.11 -30.05
C THR A 430 4.65 27.56 -29.55
N LEU A 431 4.66 26.50 -28.73
CA LEU A 431 3.45 25.98 -28.09
C LEU A 431 2.83 26.98 -27.11
N GLY A 432 3.64 27.85 -26.51
CA GLY A 432 3.13 28.90 -25.63
C GLY A 432 2.22 29.90 -26.35
N ARG A 433 2.37 30.07 -27.68
CA ARG A 433 1.50 30.95 -28.47
C ARG A 433 0.04 30.48 -28.53
N LEU A 434 -0.25 29.24 -28.12
CA LEU A 434 -1.63 28.76 -27.98
C LEU A 434 -2.44 29.55 -26.94
N GLU A 435 -1.79 30.25 -26.01
CA GLU A 435 -2.46 31.20 -25.10
C GLU A 435 -3.11 32.37 -25.85
N GLU A 436 -2.53 32.83 -26.96
CA GLU A 436 -3.13 33.88 -27.79
C GLU A 436 -4.38 33.37 -28.52
N GLU A 437 -4.39 32.09 -28.91
CA GLU A 437 -5.51 31.43 -29.60
C GLU A 437 -6.62 31.00 -28.62
N TYR A 438 -6.27 30.64 -27.38
CA TYR A 438 -7.19 30.13 -26.36
C TYR A 438 -6.91 30.74 -24.97
N PRO A 439 -7.09 32.07 -24.79
CA PRO A 439 -6.70 32.79 -23.56
C PRO A 439 -7.47 32.35 -22.31
N GLU A 440 -8.66 31.80 -22.48
CA GLU A 440 -9.50 31.29 -21.38
C GLU A 440 -9.17 29.83 -21.00
N VAL A 441 -8.29 29.16 -21.76
CA VAL A 441 -8.05 27.72 -21.61
C VAL A 441 -6.57 27.42 -21.37
N ILE A 442 -5.67 28.19 -21.97
CA ILE A 442 -4.22 28.00 -21.81
C ILE A 442 -3.68 29.02 -20.82
N ILE A 443 -2.80 28.56 -19.93
CA ILE A 443 -1.97 29.45 -19.10
C ILE A 443 -0.50 29.13 -19.33
N ASN A 444 0.31 30.16 -19.56
CA ASN A 444 1.75 30.01 -19.70
C ASN A 444 2.48 30.25 -18.39
N LYS A 445 3.39 29.32 -18.07
CA LYS A 445 4.40 29.49 -17.03
C LYS A 445 5.78 29.22 -17.63
N CYS A 446 6.81 29.75 -17.00
CA CYS A 446 8.18 29.47 -17.38
C CYS A 446 9.09 29.27 -16.17
N ILE A 447 10.17 28.52 -16.40
CA ILE A 447 11.33 28.51 -15.49
C ILE A 447 12.51 29.03 -16.29
N GLU A 448 12.92 30.24 -15.94
CA GLU A 448 14.02 30.95 -16.59
C GLU A 448 15.38 30.52 -16.04
N VAL A 449 16.41 30.88 -16.78
CA VAL A 449 17.80 30.78 -16.32
C VAL A 449 18.39 32.16 -16.14
N GLU A 450 19.18 32.31 -15.09
CA GLU A 450 19.96 33.51 -14.85
C GLU A 450 21.33 33.32 -15.50
N ILE A 451 21.77 34.32 -16.26
CA ILE A 451 23.05 34.31 -16.96
C ILE A 451 23.84 35.48 -16.39
N GLU A 452 24.87 35.17 -15.61
CA GLU A 452 25.80 36.13 -15.05
C GLU A 452 27.17 35.92 -15.73
N GLY A 453 27.44 36.71 -16.77
CA GLY A 453 28.63 36.53 -17.60
C GLY A 453 28.61 35.17 -18.33
N GLU A 454 29.54 34.29 -17.99
CA GLU A 454 29.65 32.94 -18.54
C GLU A 454 29.03 31.85 -17.64
N ILE A 455 28.49 32.23 -16.47
CA ILE A 455 27.92 31.29 -15.51
C ILE A 455 26.40 31.26 -15.68
N ILE A 456 25.85 30.05 -15.88
CA ILE A 456 24.40 29.82 -15.81
C ILE A 456 24.03 29.44 -14.38
N HIS A 457 23.10 30.19 -13.81
CA HIS A 457 22.45 29.91 -12.54
C HIS A 457 21.00 29.46 -12.77
N PHE A 458 20.58 28.43 -12.04
CA PHE A 458 19.23 27.88 -12.08
C PHE A 458 18.55 28.13 -10.73
N ASP A 459 17.67 29.11 -10.67
CA ASP A 459 16.91 29.42 -9.45
C ASP A 459 15.70 28.50 -9.21
N TYR A 460 15.31 27.72 -10.23
CA TYR A 460 14.17 26.81 -10.22
C TYR A 460 12.81 27.46 -9.87
N LYS A 461 12.67 28.78 -10.08
CA LYS A 461 11.46 29.54 -9.78
C LYS A 461 10.52 29.60 -10.98
N LEU A 462 9.28 29.19 -10.74
CA LEU A 462 8.17 29.29 -11.68
C LEU A 462 7.70 30.74 -11.79
N ARG A 463 7.55 31.23 -13.02
CA ARG A 463 7.13 32.60 -13.36
C ARG A 463 6.01 32.56 -14.38
N ASP A 464 5.29 33.67 -14.52
CA ASP A 464 4.27 33.85 -15.54
C ASP A 464 4.89 34.08 -16.93
N GLY A 465 4.22 33.56 -17.96
CA GLY A 465 4.58 33.79 -19.36
C GLY A 465 5.45 32.70 -19.97
N ILE A 466 6.06 33.02 -21.12
CA ILE A 466 6.86 32.10 -21.94
C ILE A 466 8.35 32.38 -21.70
N ALA A 467 9.16 31.32 -21.65
CA ALA A 467 10.61 31.44 -21.51
C ALA A 467 11.21 32.22 -22.69
N SER A 468 12.06 33.19 -22.36
CA SER A 468 12.71 34.11 -23.30
C SER A 468 14.15 33.72 -23.61
N LYS A 469 14.86 33.08 -22.67
CA LYS A 469 16.30 32.80 -22.78
C LYS A 469 16.58 31.38 -23.28
N LYS A 470 17.50 31.27 -24.25
CA LYS A 470 18.10 30.00 -24.71
C LYS A 470 19.52 29.88 -24.16
N ASN A 471 19.90 28.71 -23.63
CA ASN A 471 21.13 28.56 -22.85
C ASN A 471 22.03 27.38 -23.27
N ALA A 472 21.64 26.58 -24.27
CA ALA A 472 22.35 25.35 -24.61
C ALA A 472 23.83 25.59 -24.96
N VAL A 473 24.13 26.63 -25.76
CA VAL A 473 25.51 26.98 -26.14
C VAL A 473 26.34 27.42 -24.95
N LEU A 474 25.74 28.19 -24.04
CA LEU A 474 26.44 28.74 -22.86
C LEU A 474 26.68 27.65 -21.80
N LEU A 475 25.77 26.66 -21.70
CA LEU A 475 25.98 25.41 -20.96
C LEU A 475 27.15 24.60 -21.53
N MET A 476 27.22 24.46 -22.85
CA MET A 476 28.33 23.73 -23.50
C MET A 476 29.68 24.42 -23.25
N LYS A 477 29.71 25.76 -23.23
CA LYS A 477 30.90 26.54 -22.82
C LYS A 477 31.26 26.29 -21.35
N GLN A 478 30.29 26.40 -20.44
CA GLN A 478 30.50 26.19 -19.01
C GLN A 478 30.96 24.76 -18.66
N MET A 479 30.48 23.76 -19.42
CA MET A 479 30.92 22.37 -19.28
C MET A 479 32.27 22.08 -19.97
N GLY A 480 32.90 23.07 -20.61
CA GLY A 480 34.18 22.93 -21.31
C GLY A 480 34.12 22.10 -22.60
N ILE A 481 32.94 21.94 -23.19
CA ILE A 481 32.72 21.15 -24.42
C ILE A 481 33.11 21.96 -25.65
N ILE A 482 32.84 23.26 -25.64
CA ILE A 482 33.16 24.20 -26.72
C ILE A 482 33.80 25.46 -26.13
N SER A 483 34.63 26.15 -26.94
CA SER A 483 35.25 27.43 -26.57
C SER A 483 34.43 28.64 -27.01
#